data_AF-A0A1V2Q7Z8-F1
#
_entry.id   AF-A0A1V2Q7Z8-F1
#
_cell.length_a   1.000
_cell.length_b   1.000
_cell.length_c   1.000
_cell.angle_alpha   90.00
_cell.angle_beta   90.00
_cell.angle_gamma   90.00
#
_symmetry.space_group_name_H-M   'P 1'
#
loop_
_entity.id
_entity.type
_entity.pdbx_description
1 polymer ?
#
loop_
_entity_poly.entity_id
_entity_poly.type
_entity_poly.pdbx_seq_one_letter_code
_entity_poly.pdbx_strand_id
1 'polypeptide(L)'
;MKGPFKPNADGLVLARQLRQLRENTGLSQEQVGEQLGGSASKVHRIEQGQLPWPDELGMMLDLYKVPDPKQAVLRDTWDKAWQPRPTRGKQDEEGAKSQLPDS
;
A
#
# COMPACT_ATOMS: atom_id res chain seq x y z
N MET A 1 -7.07 -1.60 -16.78
CA MET A 1 -6.15 -1.78 -15.64
C MET A 1 -5.53 -0.42 -15.34
N LYS A 2 -5.83 0.18 -14.18
CA LYS A 2 -5.33 1.53 -13.82
C LYS A 2 -3.85 1.41 -13.41
N GLY A 3 -3.02 2.28 -13.99
CA GLY A 3 -1.59 2.40 -13.69
C GLY A 3 -1.31 2.75 -12.22
N PRO A 4 -0.02 2.75 -11.82
CA PRO A 4 0.39 2.64 -10.43
C PRO A 4 -0.20 3.77 -9.62
N PHE A 5 -0.98 3.39 -8.61
CA PHE A 5 -1.57 4.29 -7.65
C PHE A 5 -0.47 5.17 -7.04
N LYS A 6 -0.66 6.49 -7.01
CA LYS A 6 0.29 7.38 -6.32
C LYS A 6 0.35 6.94 -4.85
N PRO A 7 1.55 6.68 -4.29
CA PRO A 7 1.67 6.23 -2.91
C PRO A 7 1.04 7.24 -1.96
N ASN A 8 0.19 6.76 -1.05
CA ASN A 8 -0.22 7.52 0.12
C ASN A 8 0.75 7.26 1.28
N ALA A 9 0.52 7.88 2.45
CA ALA A 9 1.40 7.70 3.61
C ALA A 9 1.56 6.22 4.02
N ASP A 10 0.47 5.45 3.98
CA ASP A 10 0.46 4.02 4.31
C ASP A 10 1.28 3.19 3.31
N GLY A 11 1.21 3.53 2.02
CA GLY A 11 2.05 2.90 0.99
C GLY A 11 3.55 3.17 1.17
N LEU A 12 3.93 4.37 1.61
CA LEU A 12 5.33 4.68 1.93
C LEU A 12 5.81 3.95 3.20
N VAL A 13 4.94 3.81 4.20
CA VAL A 13 5.24 3.01 5.41
C VAL A 13 5.45 1.55 5.04
N LEU A 14 4.54 0.98 4.25
CA LEU A 14 4.65 -0.40 3.77
C LEU A 14 5.95 -0.63 3.00
N ALA A 15 6.29 0.25 2.05
CA ALA A 15 7.50 0.14 1.24
C ALA A 15 8.78 0.09 2.09
N ARG A 16 8.87 0.97 3.10
CA ARG A 16 9.99 0.97 4.06
C ARG A 16 10.05 -0.31 4.88
N GLN A 17 8.90 -0.82 5.33
CA GLN A 17 8.84 -2.05 6.09
C GLN A 17 9.23 -3.28 5.25
N LEU A 18 8.77 -3.36 4.00
CA LEU A 18 9.16 -4.44 3.08
C LEU A 18 10.67 -4.42 2.79
N ARG A 19 11.26 -3.24 2.60
CA ARG A 19 12.71 -3.10 2.45
C ARG A 19 13.46 -3.61 3.67
N GLN A 20 13.07 -3.19 4.88
CA GLN A 20 13.72 -3.61 6.11
C GLN A 20 13.61 -5.13 6.31
N LEU A 21 12.46 -5.72 6.00
CA LEU A 21 12.24 -7.15 6.07
C LEU A 21 13.16 -7.92 5.12
N ARG A 22 13.33 -7.43 3.88
CA ARG A 22 14.29 -8.01 2.93
C ARG A 22 15.72 -7.93 3.44
N GLU A 23 16.12 -6.77 3.94
CA GLU A 23 17.48 -6.55 4.44
C GLU A 23 17.78 -7.48 5.64
N ASN A 24 16.79 -7.71 6.51
CA ASN A 24 16.92 -8.61 7.66
C ASN A 24 17.07 -10.09 7.28
N THR A 25 16.61 -10.51 6.09
CA THR A 25 16.84 -11.88 5.60
C THR A 25 18.12 -12.01 4.79
N GLY A 26 18.83 -10.90 4.52
CA GLY A 26 20.04 -10.88 3.69
C GLY A 26 19.79 -11.08 2.20
N LEU A 27 18.52 -11.02 1.75
CA LEU A 27 18.18 -11.19 0.34
C LEU A 27 18.47 -9.92 -0.47
N SER A 28 19.01 -10.09 -1.68
CA SER A 28 19.13 -9.01 -2.65
C SER A 28 17.78 -8.71 -3.32
N GLN A 29 17.62 -7.52 -3.89
CA GLN A 29 16.43 -7.19 -4.68
C GLN A 29 16.28 -8.11 -5.91
N GLU A 30 17.39 -8.58 -6.46
CA GLU A 30 17.42 -9.51 -7.59
C GLU A 30 16.85 -10.88 -7.20
N GLN A 31 17.33 -11.45 -6.09
CA GLN A 31 16.84 -12.73 -5.56
C GLN A 31 15.33 -12.68 -5.29
N VAL A 32 14.84 -11.59 -4.69
CA VAL A 32 13.40 -11.41 -4.48
C VAL A 32 12.67 -11.26 -5.81
N GLY A 33 13.22 -10.48 -6.74
CA GLY A 33 12.64 -10.28 -8.07
C GLY A 33 12.45 -11.59 -8.82
N GLU A 34 13.45 -12.47 -8.81
CA GLU A 34 13.39 -13.81 -9.39
C GLU A 34 12.28 -14.67 -8.78
N GLN A 35 12.16 -14.68 -7.44
CA GLN A 35 11.09 -15.42 -6.75
C GLN A 35 9.70 -14.88 -7.05
N LEU A 36 9.58 -13.58 -7.34
CA LEU A 36 8.33 -12.94 -7.77
C LEU A 36 8.06 -13.04 -9.28
N GLY A 37 8.84 -13.83 -10.03
CA GLY A 37 8.74 -13.95 -11.48
C GLY A 37 9.00 -12.63 -12.24
N GLY A 38 9.80 -11.74 -11.64
CA GLY A 38 10.06 -10.38 -12.12
C GLY A 38 11.54 -10.02 -12.12
N SER A 39 11.85 -8.78 -11.74
CA SER A 39 13.22 -8.25 -11.77
C SER A 39 13.53 -7.42 -10.52
N ALA A 40 14.83 -7.20 -10.26
CA ALA A 40 15.29 -6.30 -9.21
C ALA A 40 14.62 -4.91 -9.29
N SER A 41 14.42 -4.38 -10.51
CA SER A 41 13.77 -3.09 -10.75
C SER A 41 12.31 -3.05 -10.28
N LYS A 42 11.59 -4.16 -10.34
CA LYS A 42 10.22 -4.27 -9.79
C LYS A 42 10.25 -4.15 -8.27
N VAL A 43 11.15 -4.89 -7.61
CA VAL A 43 11.32 -4.84 -6.15
C VAL A 43 11.77 -3.45 -5.71
N HIS A 44 12.70 -2.83 -6.44
CA HIS A 44 13.12 -1.46 -6.19
C HIS A 44 11.93 -0.49 -6.20
N ARG A 45 11.08 -0.53 -7.23
CA ARG A 45 9.89 0.34 -7.28
C ARG A 45 8.93 0.09 -6.12
N ILE A 46 8.75 -1.18 -5.71
CA ILE A 46 7.95 -1.53 -4.53
C ILE A 46 8.52 -0.87 -3.27
N GLU A 47 9.83 -0.96 -3.08
CA GLU A 47 10.54 -0.33 -1.95
C GLU A 47 10.58 1.20 -2.04
N GLN A 48 10.24 1.79 -3.19
CA GLN A 48 10.04 3.23 -3.37
C GLN A 48 8.58 3.68 -3.24
N GLY A 49 7.65 2.76 -2.95
CA GLY A 49 6.24 3.08 -2.74
C GLY A 49 5.28 2.65 -3.84
N GLN A 50 5.74 1.97 -4.89
CA GLN A 50 4.80 1.29 -5.78
C GLN A 50 4.12 0.15 -5.01
N LEU A 51 2.80 0.15 -4.94
CA LEU A 51 2.10 -0.92 -4.24
C LEU A 51 2.24 -2.25 -5.01
N PRO A 52 2.66 -3.34 -4.33
CA PRO A 52 2.65 -4.67 -4.92
C PRO A 52 1.21 -5.14 -5.10
N TRP A 53 1.00 -6.12 -5.99
CA TRP A 53 -0.26 -6.85 -6.06
C TRP A 53 -0.45 -7.74 -4.81
N PRO A 54 -1.68 -8.18 -4.49
CA PRO A 54 -1.95 -8.97 -3.28
C PRO A 54 -1.13 -10.27 -3.18
N ASP A 55 -0.97 -10.96 -4.30
CA ASP A 55 -0.18 -12.19 -4.45
C ASP A 55 1.32 -11.92 -4.27
N GLU A 56 1.82 -10.84 -4.86
CA GLU A 56 3.20 -10.37 -4.67
C GLU A 56 3.47 -10.02 -3.21
N LEU A 57 2.55 -9.33 -2.54
CA LEU A 57 2.67 -9.04 -1.13
C LEU A 57 2.74 -10.35 -0.32
N GLY A 58 1.86 -11.31 -0.58
CA GLY A 58 1.89 -12.62 0.07
C GLY A 58 3.24 -13.31 -0.09
N MET A 59 3.72 -13.45 -1.33
CA MET A 59 5.01 -14.07 -1.64
C MET A 59 6.18 -13.36 -0.95
N MET A 60 6.19 -12.02 -0.91
CA MET A 60 7.22 -11.27 -0.21
C MET A 60 7.20 -11.54 1.30
N LEU A 61 6.03 -11.56 1.94
CA LEU A 61 5.92 -11.81 3.38
C LEU A 61 6.37 -13.23 3.76
N ASP A 62 6.06 -14.20 2.91
CA ASP A 62 6.49 -15.59 3.09
C ASP A 62 8.00 -15.73 2.89
N LEU A 63 8.55 -15.13 1.83
CA LEU A 63 9.98 -15.11 1.54
C LEU A 63 10.79 -14.44 2.66
N TYR A 64 10.22 -13.39 3.27
CA TYR A 64 10.82 -12.68 4.39
C TYR A 64 10.56 -13.33 5.75
N LYS A 65 9.89 -14.50 5.78
CA LYS A 65 9.60 -15.28 6.98
C LYS A 65 8.88 -14.46 8.06
N VAL A 66 7.94 -13.63 7.64
CA VAL A 66 7.18 -12.75 8.55
C VAL A 66 6.15 -13.59 9.32
N PRO A 67 6.12 -13.52 10.67
CA PRO A 67 5.12 -14.24 11.46
C PRO A 67 3.68 -13.74 11.20
N ASP A 68 2.69 -14.63 11.26
CA ASP A 68 1.28 -14.35 10.93
C ASP A 68 0.71 -13.08 11.59
N PRO A 69 0.93 -12.81 12.89
CA PRO A 69 0.40 -11.58 13.51
C PRO A 69 0.93 -10.31 12.84
N LYS A 70 2.20 -10.32 12.43
CA LYS A 70 2.82 -9.19 11.72
C LYS A 70 2.39 -9.14 10.26
N GLN A 71 2.13 -10.28 9.63
CA GLN A 71 1.57 -10.31 8.28
C GLN A 71 0.20 -9.64 8.23
N ALA A 72 -0.66 -9.88 9.23
CA ALA A 72 -1.98 -9.26 9.30
C ALA A 72 -1.91 -7.73 9.33
N VAL A 73 -0.99 -7.17 10.12
CA VAL A 73 -0.75 -5.71 10.20
C VAL A 73 -0.27 -5.14 8.86
N LEU A 74 0.62 -5.85 8.17
CA LEU A 74 1.15 -5.42 6.87
C LEU A 74 0.07 -5.47 5.77
N ARG A 75 -0.83 -6.47 5.81
CA ARG A 75 -1.98 -6.55 4.90
C ARG A 75 -2.99 -5.42 5.16
N ASP A 76 -3.30 -5.13 6.42
CA ASP A 76 -4.15 -3.98 6.77
C ASP A 76 -3.52 -2.64 6.32
N THR A 77 -2.20 -2.50 6.43
CA THR A 77 -1.46 -1.32 5.90
C THR A 77 -1.56 -1.24 4.38
N TRP A 78 -1.43 -2.37 3.68
CA TRP A 78 -1.59 -2.45 2.23
C TRP A 78 -3.02 -2.11 1.79
N ASP A 79 -4.04 -2.60 2.50
CA ASP A 79 -5.45 -2.28 2.23
C ASP A 79 -5.69 -0.77 2.32
N LYS A 80 -5.20 -0.13 3.39
CA LYS A 80 -5.26 1.34 3.56
C LYS A 80 -4.49 2.08 2.47
N ALA A 81 -3.38 1.51 1.99
CA ALA A 81 -2.59 2.12 0.93
C ALA A 81 -3.32 2.14 -0.41
N TRP A 82 -4.17 1.14 -0.67
CA TRP A 82 -4.98 1.04 -1.88
C TRP A 82 -6.23 1.93 -1.84
N GLN A 83 -6.62 2.43 -0.66
CA GLN A 83 -7.71 3.39 -0.54
C GLN A 83 -7.24 4.78 -0.98
N PRO A 84 -7.86 5.39 -2.02
CA PRO A 84 -7.71 6.81 -2.24
C PRO A 84 -8.24 7.52 -1.02
N ARG A 85 -7.36 8.31 -0.37
CA ARG A 85 -7.86 9.20 0.67
C ARG A 85 -8.97 10.01 0.02
N PRO A 86 -10.17 10.07 0.62
CA PRO A 86 -11.15 11.02 0.16
C PRO A 86 -10.44 12.38 0.19
N THR A 87 -10.22 12.97 -0.98
CA THR A 87 -9.89 14.39 -1.06
C THR A 87 -10.94 15.07 -0.20
N ARG A 88 -10.52 15.78 0.85
CA ARG A 88 -11.40 16.51 1.76
C ARG A 88 -12.43 17.25 0.90
N GLY A 89 -13.61 16.64 0.78
CA GLY A 89 -14.68 17.17 -0.04
C GLY A 89 -15.21 18.37 0.69
N LYS A 90 -15.39 19.47 -0.05
CA LYS A 90 -16.06 20.68 0.40
C LYS A 90 -17.33 20.30 1.17
N GLN A 91 -17.32 20.49 2.50
CA GLN A 91 -18.51 20.59 3.32
C GLN A 91 -18.69 22.07 3.70
N ASP A 92 -18.66 22.93 2.69
CA ASP A 92 -19.13 24.30 2.78
C ASP A 92 -20.12 24.41 1.62
N GLU A 93 -21.30 24.98 1.85
CA GLU A 93 -22.42 25.12 0.89
C GLU A 93 -23.51 24.04 0.91
N GLU A 94 -24.01 23.64 2.08
CA GLU A 94 -25.45 23.33 2.22
C GLU A 94 -25.97 23.69 3.62
N GLY A 95 -25.53 24.87 4.09
CA GLY A 95 -26.01 25.52 5.30
C GLY A 95 -26.60 26.89 4.98
N ALA A 96 -27.60 26.96 4.11
CA ALA A 96 -28.48 28.14 3.97
C ALA A 96 -29.63 27.87 3.00
N LYS A 97 -30.74 27.34 3.53
CA LYS A 97 -32.13 27.75 3.23
C LYS A 97 -33.09 26.88 4.06
N SER A 98 -33.10 27.12 5.37
CA SER A 98 -34.36 27.07 6.09
C SER A 98 -35.13 28.33 5.74
N GLN A 99 -36.30 28.19 5.11
CA GLN A 99 -37.48 29.00 5.44
C GLN A 99 -38.72 28.35 4.78
N LEU A 100 -39.41 27.49 5.53
CA LEU A 100 -40.86 27.28 5.38
C LEU A 100 -41.57 28.56 5.90
N PRO A 101 -42.78 28.93 5.40
CA PRO A 101 -43.97 28.26 5.91
C PRO A 101 -45.12 28.03 4.89
N ASP A 102 -45.75 26.87 5.09
CA ASP A 102 -47.20 26.63 5.26
C ASP A 102 -48.21 27.58 4.57
N SER A 103 -48.93 27.05 3.57
CA SER A 103 -50.40 27.18 3.34
C SER A 103 -50.82 26.42 2.09
#